data_AF-A0A0F0HII8-F1
#
_entry.id   AF-A0A0F0HII8-F1
#
_cell.length_a   1.000
_cell.length_b   1.000
_cell.length_c   1.000
_cell.angle_alpha   90.00
_cell.angle_beta   90.00
_cell.angle_gamma   90.00
#
_symmetry.space_group_name_H-M   'P 1'
#
loop_
_entity.id
_entity.type
_entity.pdbx_description
1 polymer ?
#
loop_
_entity_poly.entity_id
_entity_poly.type
_entity_poly.pdbx_seq_one_letter_code
_entity_poly.pdbx_strand_id
1 'polypeptide(L)'
;MVLSETMADWVDWDQAAYLLGLSLGAITPEVPFSKSKRIFWEDNPAGRGLHAALLALVEGGLLESRDDDEQFRWVATAKHLNEFD
;
A
#
# COMPACT_ATOMS: atom_id res chain seq x y z
N MET A 1 10.85 -5.99 4.82
CA MET A 1 9.82 -5.17 5.50
C MET A 1 8.49 -5.79 5.17
N VAL A 2 7.66 -6.09 6.17
CA VAL A 2 6.37 -6.75 5.93
C VAL A 2 5.29 -5.67 5.79
N LEU A 3 4.51 -5.71 4.70
CA LEU A 3 3.52 -4.67 4.40
C LEU A 3 2.49 -4.47 5.52
N SER A 4 2.02 -5.58 6.11
CA SER A 4 1.05 -5.57 7.22
C SER A 4 1.53 -4.81 8.45
N GLU A 5 2.82 -4.92 8.78
CA GLU A 5 3.42 -4.20 9.91
C GLU A 5 3.53 -2.69 9.61
N THR A 6 3.92 -2.35 8.38
CA THR A 6 4.12 -0.95 7.98
C THR A 6 2.84 -0.15 7.79
N MET A 7 1.73 -0.85 7.57
CA MET A 7 0.41 -0.25 7.38
C MET A 7 -0.52 -0.57 8.56
N ALA A 8 0.03 -0.77 9.78
CA ALA A 8 -0.78 -1.01 10.97
C ALA A 8 -1.70 0.19 11.31
N ASP A 9 -1.25 1.41 10.98
CA ASP A 9 -2.02 2.64 11.07
C ASP A 9 -2.43 3.15 9.68
N TRP A 10 -3.38 4.08 9.65
CA TRP A 10 -3.81 4.77 8.43
C TRP A 10 -2.65 5.54 7.80
N VAL A 11 -2.43 5.29 6.51
CA VAL A 11 -1.45 6.00 5.69
C VAL A 11 -2.10 6.51 4.42
N ASP A 12 -1.67 7.67 3.93
CA ASP A 12 -2.15 8.25 2.67
C ASP A 12 -1.83 7.32 1.48
N TRP A 13 -2.63 7.39 0.42
CA TRP A 13 -2.55 6.48 -0.73
C TRP A 13 -1.14 6.40 -1.34
N ASP A 14 -0.42 7.52 -1.41
CA ASP A 14 0.89 7.61 -2.04
C ASP A 14 1.97 6.98 -1.16
N GLN A 15 1.87 7.17 0.16
CA GLN A 15 2.69 6.50 1.15
C GLN A 15 2.39 4.99 1.18
N ALA A 16 1.12 4.58 1.08
CA ALA A 16 0.73 3.18 0.95
C ALA A 16 1.32 2.54 -0.32
N ALA A 17 1.24 3.23 -1.45
CA ALA A 17 1.78 2.76 -2.72
C ALA A 17 3.30 2.63 -2.68
N TYR A 18 4.00 3.54 -1.98
CA TYR A 18 5.43 3.44 -1.71
C TYR A 18 5.78 2.23 -0.84
N LEU A 19 5.04 1.99 0.26
CA LEU A 19 5.26 0.85 1.15
C LEU A 19 5.00 -0.50 0.44
N LEU A 20 3.97 -0.55 -0.41
CA LEU A 20 3.71 -1.69 -1.29
C LEU A 20 4.87 -1.89 -2.27
N GLY A 21 5.35 -0.83 -2.91
CA GLY A 21 6.50 -0.88 -3.80
C GLY A 21 7.77 -1.40 -3.13
N LEU A 22 8.04 -1.00 -1.88
CA LEU A 22 9.15 -1.55 -1.09
C LEU A 22 8.95 -3.03 -0.78
N SER A 23 7.74 -3.44 -0.41
CA SER A 23 7.42 -4.83 -0.06
C SER A 23 7.51 -5.77 -1.27
N LEU A 24 7.19 -5.28 -2.47
CA LEU A 24 7.33 -6.00 -3.73
C LEU A 24 8.77 -6.01 -4.26
N GLY A 25 9.69 -5.23 -3.68
CA GLY A 25 11.04 -5.01 -4.22
C GLY A 25 11.07 -4.16 -5.49
N ALA A 26 9.98 -3.46 -5.83
CA ALA A 26 9.89 -2.55 -6.96
C ALA A 26 10.49 -1.16 -6.65
N ILE A 27 10.60 -0.81 -5.36
CA ILE A 27 11.25 0.39 -4.86
C ILE A 27 12.34 -0.02 -3.89
N THR A 28 13.43 0.74 -3.86
CA THR A 28 14.59 0.50 -3.01
C THR A 28 14.52 1.38 -1.74
N PRO A 29 14.86 0.85 -0.55
CA PRO A 29 14.72 1.60 0.71
C PRO A 29 15.71 2.77 0.86
N GLU A 30 16.76 2.83 0.05
CA GLU A 30 17.76 3.91 0.04
C GLU A 30 17.20 5.22 -0.52
N VAL A 31 16.09 5.15 -1.27
CA VAL A 31 15.40 6.34 -1.80
C VAL A 31 14.22 6.65 -0.87
N PRO A 32 14.28 7.76 -0.11
CA PRO A 32 13.21 8.12 0.81
C PRO A 32 11.94 8.51 0.04
N PHE A 33 10.79 8.30 0.66
CA PHE A 33 9.47 8.62 0.09
C PHE A 33 9.40 10.03 -0.52
N SER A 34 9.96 11.05 0.14
CA SER A 34 9.98 12.43 -0.34
C SER A 34 10.58 12.61 -1.74
N LYS A 35 11.52 11.74 -2.15
CA LYS A 35 12.13 11.74 -3.49
C LYS A 35 11.36 10.87 -4.48
N SER A 36 10.51 9.96 -3.99
CA SER A 36 9.70 9.05 -4.81
C SER A 36 8.31 9.60 -5.12
N LYS A 37 7.87 10.69 -4.48
CA LYS A 37 6.52 11.29 -4.67
C LYS A 37 6.11 11.50 -6.12
N ARG A 38 7.05 11.85 -7.01
CA ARG A 38 6.77 12.04 -8.45
C ARG A 38 6.25 10.78 -9.15
N ILE A 39 6.56 9.59 -8.63
CA ILE A 39 6.01 8.32 -9.15
C ILE A 39 4.50 8.26 -8.95
N PHE A 40 3.98 8.90 -7.91
CA PHE A 40 2.57 8.83 -7.55
C PHE A 40 1.82 10.08 -8.04
N TRP A 41 2.45 11.25 -7.99
CA TRP A 41 1.77 12.52 -8.30
C TRP A 41 1.85 12.93 -9.78
N GLU A 42 2.66 12.23 -10.58
CA GLU A 42 2.65 12.35 -12.03
C GLU A 42 1.88 11.17 -12.64
N ASP A 43 1.43 11.31 -13.89
CA ASP A 43 0.71 10.25 -14.62
C ASP A 43 1.64 9.09 -15.02
N ASN A 44 2.19 8.43 -14.01
CA ASN A 44 3.18 7.37 -14.12
C ASN A 44 2.50 5.99 -14.13
N PRO A 45 2.74 5.14 -15.14
CA PRO A 45 2.15 3.81 -15.22
C PRO A 45 2.40 2.92 -13.99
N ALA A 46 3.59 3.00 -13.38
CA ALA A 46 3.92 2.22 -12.19
C ALA A 46 3.16 2.72 -10.95
N GLY A 47 3.03 4.05 -10.79
CA GLY A 47 2.22 4.65 -9.73
C GLY A 47 0.76 4.23 -9.81
N ARG A 48 0.16 4.28 -11.01
CA ARG A 48 -1.21 3.79 -11.23
C ARG A 48 -1.37 2.31 -10.92
N GLY A 49 -0.39 1.49 -11.31
CA GLY A 49 -0.40 0.05 -11.03
C GLY A 49 -0.35 -0.26 -9.53
N LEU A 50 0.49 0.45 -8.78
CA LEU A 50 0.58 0.30 -7.32
C LEU A 50 -0.72 0.73 -6.63
N HIS A 51 -1.33 1.84 -7.08
CA HIS A 51 -2.62 2.28 -6.56
C HIS A 51 -3.74 1.26 -6.84
N ALA A 52 -3.82 0.75 -8.07
CA ALA A 52 -4.79 -0.29 -8.43
C ALA A 52 -4.60 -1.57 -7.61
N ALA A 53 -3.37 -1.94 -7.28
CA ALA A 53 -3.09 -3.07 -6.41
C ALA A 53 -3.58 -2.84 -4.97
N LEU A 54 -3.45 -1.63 -4.41
CA LEU A 54 -4.02 -1.29 -3.11
C LEU A 54 -5.55 -1.48 -3.09
N LEU A 55 -6.24 -1.00 -4.13
CA LEU A 55 -7.69 -1.17 -4.26
C LEU A 55 -8.08 -2.65 -4.35
N ALA A 56 -7.33 -3.46 -5.11
CA ALA A 56 -7.56 -4.90 -5.17
C ALA A 56 -7.36 -5.60 -3.81
N LEU A 57 -6.41 -5.14 -2.98
CA LEU A 57 -6.22 -5.64 -1.62
C LEU A 57 -7.37 -5.23 -0.68
N VAL A 58 -7.98 -4.06 -0.90
CA VAL A 58 -9.21 -3.64 -0.20
C VAL A 58 -10.38 -4.54 -0.60
N GLU A 59 -10.58 -4.77 -1.91
CA GLU A 59 -11.61 -5.69 -2.41
C GLU A 59 -11.42 -7.11 -1.86
N GLY A 60 -10.17 -7.55 -1.67
CA GLY A 60 -9.81 -8.82 -1.05
C GLY A 60 -9.93 -8.88 0.47
N GLY A 61 -10.30 -7.78 1.14
CA GLY A 61 -10.46 -7.72 2.60
C GLY A 61 -9.13 -7.75 3.38
N LEU A 62 -8.01 -7.46 2.74
CA LEU A 62 -6.68 -7.36 3.38
C LEU A 62 -6.39 -5.94 3.87
N LEU A 63 -6.89 -4.93 3.17
CA LEU A 63 -6.80 -3.53 3.55
C LEU A 63 -8.18 -2.93 3.81
N GLU A 64 -8.25 -1.90 4.64
CA GLU A 64 -9.39 -0.98 4.72
C GLU A 64 -9.01 0.31 4.00
N SER A 65 -9.98 0.96 3.35
CA SER A 65 -9.86 2.33 2.83
C SER A 65 -10.88 3.27 3.48
N ARG A 66 -10.57 4.58 3.48
CA ARG A 66 -11.52 5.64 3.87
C ARG A 66 -11.43 6.87 2.96
N ASP A 67 -12.57 7.51 2.74
CA ASP A 67 -12.79 8.43 1.60
C ASP A 67 -12.18 9.83 1.73
N ASP A 68 -12.01 10.39 2.93
CA ASP A 68 -11.68 11.82 3.05
C ASP A 68 -10.27 12.18 2.53
N ASP A 69 -9.31 11.25 2.60
CA ASP A 69 -7.90 11.46 2.21
C ASP A 69 -7.32 10.30 1.37
N GLU A 70 -8.17 9.38 0.87
CA GLU A 70 -7.76 8.11 0.25
C GLU A 70 -6.70 7.39 1.10
N GLN A 71 -7.05 7.06 2.35
CA GLN A 71 -6.12 6.42 3.28
C GLN A 71 -6.36 4.92 3.36
N PHE A 72 -5.27 4.19 3.60
CA PHE A 72 -5.26 2.74 3.67
C PHE A 72 -4.65 2.27 5.00
N ARG A 73 -5.15 1.17 5.55
CA ARG A 73 -4.47 0.42 6.61
C ARG A 73 -4.67 -1.07 6.44
N TRP A 74 -3.77 -1.87 7.01
CA TRP A 74 -3.92 -3.30 7.12
C TRP A 74 -5.07 -3.66 8.05
N VAL A 75 -5.90 -4.62 7.64
CA VAL A 75 -6.97 -5.15 8.49
C VAL A 75 -6.33 -5.93 9.63
N ALA A 76 -6.39 -5.40 10.86
CA ALA A 76 -5.77 -6.02 12.04
C ALA A 76 -6.31 -7.44 12.35
N THR A 77 -7.51 -7.75 11.87
CA THR A 77 -8.15 -9.07 12.00
C THR A 77 -7.96 -9.97 10.78
N ALA A 78 -7.19 -9.54 9.77
CA ALA A 78 -6.89 -10.40 8.63
C ALA A 78 -6.10 -11.61 9.14
N LYS A 79 -6.77 -12.75 9.22
CA LYS A 79 -6.12 -14.05 9.40
C LYS A 79 -5.19 -14.30 8.22
N HIS A 80 -4.21 -15.19 8.40
CA HIS A 80 -3.44 -15.64 7.25
C HIS A 80 -4.39 -16.35 6.27
N LEU A 81 -4.27 -16.03 4.99
CA LEU A 81 -5.15 -16.58 3.93
C LEU A 81 -5.07 -18.12 3.78
N ASN A 82 -4.09 -18.75 4.43
CA ASN A 82 -3.88 -20.19 4.48
C ASN A 82 -4.34 -20.83 5.81
N GLU A 83 -5.06 -20.08 6.66
CA GLU A 83 -5.80 -20.64 7.78
C GLU A 83 -7.20 -21.03 7.29
N PHE A 84 -7.45 -22.33 7.22
CA PHE A 84 -8.75 -22.91 6.92
C PHE A 84 -9.34 -23.44 8.23
N ASP A 85 -10.55 -23.00 8.59
CA ASP A 85 -11.28 -23.51 9.76
C ASP A 85 -11.61 -25.02 9.61
#